data_AF-A0A9E3C1Z8-F1
#
_entry.id   AF-A0A9E3C1Z8-F1
#
_cell.length_a   1.000
_cell.length_b   1.000
_cell.length_c   1.000
_cell.angle_alpha   90.00
_cell.angle_beta   90.00
_cell.angle_gamma   90.00
#
_symmetry.space_group_name_H-M   'P 1'
#
loop_
_entity.id
_entity.type
_entity.pdbx_description
1 polymer ?
#
loop_
_entity_poly.entity_id
_entity_poly.type
_entity_poly.pdbx_seq_one_letter_code
_entity_poly.pdbx_strand_id
1 'polypeptide(L)'
;MPLIPAVGRKSPQMRALVAALYVVLALGAVTMVYPFLIMLGASVTSQYDQDKYDILPLYLRSDRALFGKYVEDKFGGDFGRINAAYGTSFAKWGDIVPPPSNAAATARAWNDFVANLPARYKTAGFGGDAASYSPSPLLDRYRDFLQAKFHGDIRALDRAYTQEDESFGTVFPPFEQPTRHTWTPDNSPKSRDWAEFQRTLPPHFFSVNGAAPIYQQWLKEEAYPTLAALNEAWGTNFQGYGDIRLAARAEGNAARRKDWETFVRAKLPFRYVHVDPAALPAYQAFLRKRYKNDIADYNGKYGAHLASLSQAALPDPDAVPAAGPPLLDWLGFLQVAPPTALSADTPETRWGGPLGPAAQQADWSYVQANSGRLRWDFVGRNYRLVTQYMLLHGRAVFNTFVYCTLAILTTLIVNPLCAYALSRYSLSYGNSVLLFLLATMAFPG
;
A
#
# COMPACT_ATOMS: atom_id res chain seq x y z
N MET A 1 14.35 21.24 56.07
CA MET A 1 13.47 21.33 57.25
C MET A 1 12.14 20.67 56.92
N PRO A 2 11.64 19.71 57.71
CA PRO A 2 10.33 19.13 57.43
C PRO A 2 9.25 20.18 57.73
N LEU A 3 8.46 20.53 56.72
CA LEU A 3 7.38 21.54 56.80
C LEU A 3 6.22 21.16 57.74
N ILE A 4 6.21 19.95 58.33
CA ILE A 4 5.13 19.46 59.20
C ILE A 4 5.72 18.96 60.54
N PRO A 5 5.36 19.58 61.69
CA PRO A 5 5.83 19.17 63.01
C PRO A 5 5.36 17.75 63.37
N ALA A 6 6.24 16.95 64.01
CA ALA A 6 5.97 15.55 64.35
C ALA A 6 4.76 15.35 65.29
N VAL A 7 4.44 16.36 66.11
CA VAL A 7 3.40 16.31 67.15
C VAL A 7 1.97 16.41 66.58
N GLY A 8 1.79 17.00 65.39
CA GLY A 8 0.47 17.21 64.76
C GLY A 8 -0.02 16.09 63.82
N ARG A 9 0.84 15.11 63.49
CA ARG A 9 0.55 14.06 62.48
C ARG A 9 -0.63 13.12 62.82
N LYS A 10 -1.00 13.01 64.09
CA LYS A 10 -2.11 12.16 64.55
C LYS A 10 -3.46 12.88 64.61
N SER A 11 -3.52 14.20 64.45
CA SER A 11 -4.80 14.93 64.49
C SER A 11 -5.64 14.63 63.24
N PRO A 12 -6.97 14.47 63.39
CA PRO A 12 -7.86 14.18 62.25
C PRO A 12 -7.83 15.31 61.21
N GLN A 13 -7.65 16.56 61.63
CA GLN A 13 -7.52 17.72 60.73
C GLN A 13 -6.24 17.66 59.89
N MET A 14 -5.10 17.29 60.48
CA MET A 14 -3.84 17.17 59.74
C MET A 14 -3.87 15.98 58.78
N ARG A 15 -4.51 14.87 59.17
CA ARG A 15 -4.75 13.72 58.28
C ARG A 15 -5.64 14.10 57.09
N ALA A 16 -6.70 14.88 57.33
CA ALA A 16 -7.57 15.38 56.27
C ALA A 16 -6.83 16.32 55.30
N LEU A 17 -6.00 17.24 55.81
CA LEU A 17 -5.19 18.14 54.98
C LEU A 17 -4.17 17.37 54.13
N VAL A 18 -3.48 16.38 54.70
CA VAL A 18 -2.55 15.51 53.96
C VAL A 18 -3.29 14.69 52.91
N ALA A 19 -4.44 14.11 53.25
CA ALA A 19 -5.27 13.37 52.30
C ALA A 19 -5.74 14.27 51.14
N ALA A 20 -6.20 15.48 51.43
CA ALA A 20 -6.57 16.46 50.41
C ALA A 20 -5.39 16.83 49.50
N LEU A 21 -4.19 17.02 50.07
CA LEU A 21 -2.99 17.30 49.31
C LEU A 21 -2.60 16.12 48.40
N TYR A 22 -2.70 14.87 48.88
CA TYR A 22 -2.52 13.68 48.03
C TYR A 22 -3.57 13.57 46.94
N VAL A 23 -4.84 13.90 47.21
CA VAL A 23 -5.90 13.91 46.19
C VAL A 23 -5.59 14.95 45.10
N VAL A 24 -5.21 16.18 45.48
CA VAL A 24 -4.85 17.23 44.52
C VAL A 24 -3.62 16.84 43.69
N LEU A 25 -2.57 16.30 44.32
CA LEU A 25 -1.39 15.80 43.62
C LEU A 25 -1.71 14.62 42.70
N ALA A 26 -2.55 13.69 43.14
CA ALA A 26 -2.97 12.56 42.32
C ALA A 26 -3.81 13.02 41.12
N LEU A 27 -4.73 13.98 41.31
CA LEU A 27 -5.49 14.59 40.22
C LEU A 27 -4.56 15.29 39.23
N GLY A 28 -3.60 16.09 39.72
CA GLY A 28 -2.60 16.74 38.87
C GLY A 28 -1.71 15.74 38.12
N ALA A 29 -1.37 14.61 38.74
CA ALA A 29 -0.64 13.54 38.06
C ALA A 29 -1.50 12.87 36.97
N VAL A 30 -2.77 12.55 37.26
CA VAL A 30 -3.69 11.95 36.28
C VAL A 30 -3.92 12.86 35.09
N THR A 31 -4.08 14.17 35.30
CA THR A 31 -4.27 15.13 34.19
C THR A 31 -3.04 15.29 33.30
N MET A 32 -1.84 14.97 33.78
CA MET A 32 -0.63 14.95 32.94
C MET A 32 -0.34 13.58 32.32
N VAL A 33 -0.57 12.49 33.06
CA VAL A 33 -0.29 11.13 32.59
C VAL A 33 -1.30 10.68 31.54
N TYR A 34 -2.58 11.04 31.70
CA TYR A 34 -3.62 10.60 30.77
C TYR A 34 -3.39 11.10 29.33
N PRO A 35 -3.17 12.40 29.06
CA PRO A 35 -2.84 12.88 27.70
C PRO A 35 -1.58 12.23 27.12
N PHE A 36 -0.57 11.99 27.96
CA PHE A 36 0.66 11.31 27.53
C PHE A 36 0.39 9.86 27.10
N LEU A 37 -0.42 9.12 27.85
CA LEU A 37 -0.83 7.76 27.49
C LEU A 37 -1.66 7.72 26.20
N ILE A 38 -2.54 8.69 25.99
CA ILE A 38 -3.29 8.84 24.73
C ILE A 38 -2.33 9.12 23.57
N MET A 39 -1.35 10.01 23.75
CA MET A 39 -0.34 10.32 22.74
C MET A 39 0.51 9.10 22.39
N LEU A 40 0.90 8.30 23.39
CA LEU A 40 1.60 7.03 23.14
C LEU A 40 0.71 6.05 22.37
N GLY A 41 -0.56 5.88 22.76
CA GLY A 41 -1.52 5.06 22.02
C GLY A 41 -1.67 5.51 20.56
N ALA A 42 -1.85 6.82 20.34
CA ALA A 42 -2.01 7.42 19.01
C ALA A 42 -0.76 7.28 18.12
N SER A 43 0.44 7.16 18.70
CA SER A 43 1.66 6.98 17.91
C SER A 43 1.75 5.61 17.20
N VAL A 44 0.88 4.67 17.55
CA VAL A 44 0.79 3.32 16.97
C VAL A 44 -0.60 3.01 16.38
N THR A 45 -1.46 4.02 16.23
CA THR A 45 -2.71 3.93 15.47
C THR A 45 -2.47 4.19 13.97
N SER A 46 -3.49 3.96 13.17
CA SER A 46 -3.56 4.14 11.73
C SER A 46 -4.98 4.62 11.36
N GLN A 47 -5.33 4.70 10.07
CA GLN A 47 -6.64 5.23 9.66
C GLN A 47 -7.80 4.38 10.22
N TYR A 48 -7.55 3.10 10.50
CA TYR A 48 -8.53 2.19 11.08
C TYR A 48 -8.99 2.59 12.50
N ASP A 49 -8.07 3.07 13.35
CA ASP A 49 -8.29 3.28 14.79
C ASP A 49 -8.00 4.73 15.27
N GLN A 50 -7.71 5.66 14.35
CA GLN A 50 -7.43 7.07 14.68
C GLN A 50 -8.54 7.77 15.48
N ASP A 51 -9.82 7.43 15.24
CA ASP A 51 -10.96 8.11 15.86
C ASP A 51 -11.37 7.52 17.23
N LYS A 52 -10.65 6.52 17.73
CA LYS A 52 -11.03 5.80 18.96
C LYS A 52 -10.47 6.42 20.23
N TYR A 53 -9.39 7.20 20.15
CA TYR A 53 -8.74 7.86 21.30
C TYR A 53 -8.58 6.96 22.53
N ASP A 54 -8.27 5.68 22.30
CA ASP A 54 -8.02 4.70 23.36
C ASP A 54 -6.55 4.80 23.82
N ILE A 55 -6.30 4.72 25.13
CA ILE A 55 -4.93 4.60 25.68
C ILE A 55 -4.20 3.41 25.08
N LEU A 56 -4.90 2.28 24.99
CA LEU A 56 -4.39 1.04 24.43
C LEU A 56 -5.20 0.71 23.16
N PRO A 57 -4.60 0.78 21.97
CA PRO A 57 -5.27 0.46 20.72
C PRO A 57 -5.98 -0.90 20.76
N LEU A 58 -7.20 -0.94 20.22
CA LEU A 58 -8.07 -2.13 20.30
C LEU A 58 -7.45 -3.37 19.62
N TYR A 59 -6.63 -3.21 18.58
CA TYR A 59 -5.97 -4.32 17.89
C TYR A 59 -5.03 -5.14 18.78
N LEU A 60 -4.53 -4.56 19.87
CA LEU A 60 -3.67 -5.25 20.83
C LEU A 60 -4.43 -6.32 21.64
N ARG A 61 -5.76 -6.17 21.76
CA ARG A 61 -6.61 -7.06 22.57
C ARG A 61 -7.72 -7.75 21.78
N SER A 62 -7.99 -7.33 20.55
CA SER A 62 -9.08 -7.89 19.72
C SER A 62 -8.55 -8.33 18.36
N ASP A 63 -8.67 -9.63 18.05
CA ASP A 63 -8.32 -10.17 16.73
C ASP A 63 -9.19 -9.56 15.62
N ARG A 64 -10.44 -9.20 15.93
CA ARG A 64 -11.33 -8.51 14.98
C ARG A 64 -10.77 -7.13 14.60
N ALA A 65 -10.31 -6.36 15.58
CA ALA A 65 -9.69 -5.07 15.32
C ALA A 65 -8.34 -5.22 14.62
N LEU A 66 -7.57 -6.25 14.97
CA LEU A 66 -6.31 -6.59 14.31
C LEU A 66 -6.52 -6.94 12.83
N PHE A 67 -7.59 -7.67 12.50
CA PHE A 67 -7.95 -7.96 11.11
C PHE A 67 -8.27 -6.69 10.34
N GLY A 68 -9.09 -5.80 10.90
CA GLY A 68 -9.40 -4.53 10.24
C GLY A 68 -8.16 -3.67 9.96
N LYS A 69 -7.24 -3.58 10.92
CA LYS A 69 -5.95 -2.89 10.77
C LYS A 69 -5.04 -3.57 9.73
N TYR A 70 -5.00 -4.91 9.71
CA TYR A 70 -4.27 -5.67 8.70
C TYR A 70 -4.81 -5.42 7.29
N VAL A 71 -6.14 -5.37 7.13
CA VAL A 71 -6.79 -5.08 5.84
C VAL A 71 -6.49 -3.65 5.38
N GLU A 72 -6.62 -2.67 6.27
CA GLU A 72 -6.21 -1.29 5.97
C GLU A 72 -4.77 -1.24 5.43
N ASP A 73 -3.83 -1.88 6.13
CA ASP A 73 -2.41 -1.90 5.77
C ASP A 73 -2.15 -2.62 4.43
N LYS A 74 -2.78 -3.79 4.22
CA LYS A 74 -2.63 -4.58 2.99
C LYS A 74 -3.10 -3.81 1.76
N PHE A 75 -4.21 -3.09 1.87
CA PHE A 75 -4.82 -2.38 0.73
C PHE A 75 -4.47 -0.89 0.68
N GLY A 76 -3.62 -0.41 1.59
CA GLY A 76 -3.15 0.98 1.60
C GLY A 76 -4.24 2.00 1.92
N GLY A 77 -5.21 1.64 2.77
CA GLY A 77 -6.31 2.54 3.13
C GLY A 77 -7.42 2.69 2.09
N ASP A 78 -7.38 1.96 0.96
CA ASP A 78 -8.30 2.13 -0.16
C ASP A 78 -9.51 1.19 -0.08
N PHE A 79 -10.68 1.73 0.26
CA PHE A 79 -11.95 0.99 0.29
C PHE A 79 -12.34 0.39 -1.06
N GLY A 80 -12.02 1.04 -2.18
CA GLY A 80 -12.29 0.54 -3.52
C GLY A 80 -11.54 -0.77 -3.78
N ARG A 81 -10.24 -0.80 -3.41
CA ARG A 81 -9.43 -2.03 -3.51
C ARG A 81 -9.91 -3.13 -2.57
N ILE A 82 -10.25 -2.81 -1.32
CA ILE A 82 -10.77 -3.78 -0.35
C ILE A 82 -12.07 -4.40 -0.87
N ASN A 83 -13.02 -3.56 -1.29
CA ASN A 83 -14.33 -3.99 -1.76
C ASN A 83 -14.24 -4.79 -3.06
N ALA A 84 -13.35 -4.40 -3.98
CA ALA A 84 -13.09 -5.17 -5.19
C ALA A 84 -12.46 -6.54 -4.88
N ALA A 85 -11.53 -6.61 -3.93
CA ALA A 85 -10.83 -7.85 -3.57
C ALA A 85 -11.71 -8.82 -2.78
N TYR A 86 -12.55 -8.32 -1.86
CA TYR A 86 -13.42 -9.14 -0.99
C TYR A 86 -14.84 -9.32 -1.51
N GLY A 87 -15.24 -8.60 -2.57
CA GLY A 87 -16.63 -8.60 -3.05
C GLY A 87 -17.59 -8.00 -2.04
N THR A 88 -17.15 -6.96 -1.32
CA THR A 88 -17.89 -6.29 -0.24
C THR A 88 -18.26 -4.86 -0.62
N SER A 89 -18.95 -4.16 0.28
CA SER A 89 -19.35 -2.75 0.12
C SER A 89 -19.13 -1.97 1.42
N PHE A 90 -17.97 -2.18 2.06
CA PHE A 90 -17.59 -1.45 3.27
C PHE A 90 -17.50 0.05 2.97
N ALA A 91 -18.13 0.83 3.83
CA ALA A 91 -18.11 2.29 3.77
C ALA A 91 -17.35 2.92 4.96
N LYS A 92 -17.09 2.14 6.02
CA LYS A 92 -16.39 2.59 7.23
C LYS A 92 -15.42 1.53 7.71
N TRP A 93 -14.34 1.97 8.36
CA TRP A 93 -13.32 1.06 8.92
C TRP A 93 -13.91 0.05 9.92
N GLY A 94 -14.85 0.48 10.77
CA GLY A 94 -15.50 -0.40 11.74
C GLY A 94 -16.36 -1.53 11.12
N ASP A 95 -16.75 -1.39 9.85
CA ASP A 95 -17.55 -2.38 9.13
C ASP A 95 -16.69 -3.54 8.60
N ILE A 96 -15.37 -3.36 8.56
CA ILE A 96 -14.43 -4.42 8.16
C ILE A 96 -14.40 -5.47 9.27
N VAL A 97 -15.12 -6.56 9.01
CA VAL A 97 -15.26 -7.69 9.93
C VAL A 97 -14.61 -8.94 9.35
N PRO A 98 -14.07 -9.82 10.22
CA PRO A 98 -13.67 -11.16 9.82
C PRO A 98 -14.83 -11.92 9.14
N PRO A 99 -14.52 -12.89 8.26
CA PRO A 99 -15.53 -13.75 7.67
C PRO A 99 -16.25 -14.57 8.77
N PRO A 100 -17.54 -14.93 8.57
CA PRO A 100 -18.38 -15.55 9.58
C PRO A 100 -17.94 -16.95 10.02
N SER A 101 -17.08 -17.62 9.24
CA SER A 101 -16.50 -18.92 9.60
C SER A 101 -15.00 -18.90 9.31
N ASN A 102 -14.20 -19.67 10.06
CA ASN A 102 -12.80 -19.88 9.70
C ASN A 102 -12.60 -21.19 8.93
N ALA A 103 -12.75 -21.14 7.61
CA ALA A 103 -12.48 -22.29 6.75
C ALA A 103 -10.98 -22.38 6.41
N ALA A 104 -10.18 -22.94 7.32
CA ALA A 104 -8.74 -23.11 7.12
C ALA A 104 -8.37 -23.89 5.84
N ALA A 105 -9.24 -24.80 5.39
CA ALA A 105 -9.07 -25.50 4.11
C ALA A 105 -9.18 -24.54 2.90
N THR A 106 -10.17 -23.66 2.91
CA THR A 106 -10.35 -22.61 1.89
C THR A 106 -9.17 -21.64 1.90
N ALA A 107 -8.69 -21.24 3.08
CA ALA A 107 -7.51 -20.39 3.20
C ALA A 107 -6.25 -21.02 2.57
N ARG A 108 -6.02 -22.32 2.80
CA ARG A 108 -4.91 -23.06 2.18
C ARG A 108 -5.06 -23.16 0.65
N ALA A 109 -6.23 -23.60 0.19
CA ALA A 109 -6.51 -23.71 -1.25
C ALA A 109 -6.36 -22.36 -1.97
N TRP A 110 -6.79 -21.27 -1.32
CA TRP A 110 -6.59 -19.92 -1.84
C TRP A 110 -5.12 -19.54 -1.92
N ASN A 111 -4.33 -19.81 -0.89
CA ASN A 111 -2.88 -19.52 -0.90
C ASN A 111 -2.15 -20.34 -1.97
N ASP A 112 -2.52 -21.60 -2.18
CA ASP A 112 -1.96 -22.45 -3.23
C ASP A 112 -2.34 -21.94 -4.64
N PHE A 113 -3.59 -21.52 -4.81
CA PHE A 113 -4.05 -20.86 -6.03
C PHE A 113 -3.25 -19.59 -6.30
N VAL A 114 -3.14 -18.69 -5.32
CA VAL A 114 -2.38 -17.45 -5.45
C VAL A 114 -0.91 -17.73 -5.69
N ALA A 115 -0.29 -18.76 -5.11
CA ALA A 115 1.10 -19.10 -5.38
C ALA A 115 1.33 -19.45 -6.86
N ASN A 116 0.43 -20.23 -7.45
CA ASN A 116 0.54 -20.73 -8.83
C ASN A 116 -0.06 -19.82 -9.90
N LEU A 117 -0.79 -18.77 -9.50
CA LEU A 117 -1.41 -17.83 -10.43
C LEU A 117 -0.33 -16.98 -11.15
N PRO A 118 -0.45 -16.70 -12.46
CA PRO A 118 0.48 -15.80 -13.14
C PRO A 118 0.51 -14.37 -12.56
N ALA A 119 1.65 -13.69 -12.67
CA ALA A 119 1.86 -12.36 -12.08
C ALA A 119 0.89 -11.30 -12.62
N ARG A 120 0.43 -11.41 -13.88
CA ARG A 120 -0.55 -10.50 -14.50
C ARG A 120 -1.88 -10.38 -13.73
N TYR A 121 -2.21 -11.37 -12.90
CA TYR A 121 -3.42 -11.39 -12.10
C TYR A 121 -3.23 -10.89 -10.67
N LYS A 122 -2.02 -10.44 -10.31
CA LYS A 122 -1.69 -10.08 -8.93
C LYS A 122 -1.20 -8.64 -8.85
N THR A 123 -1.45 -8.03 -7.71
CA THR A 123 -0.81 -6.79 -7.28
C THR A 123 -0.26 -7.00 -5.89
N ALA A 124 0.96 -6.55 -5.62
CA ALA A 124 1.52 -6.57 -4.28
C ALA A 124 0.79 -5.53 -3.40
N GLY A 125 0.25 -5.99 -2.27
CA GLY A 125 -0.29 -5.17 -1.19
C GLY A 125 0.80 -4.71 -0.23
N PHE A 126 0.40 -4.03 0.85
CA PHE A 126 1.29 -3.44 1.85
C PHE A 126 2.22 -2.35 1.30
N GLY A 127 1.95 -1.78 0.13
CA GLY A 127 2.80 -0.77 -0.51
C GLY A 127 2.82 0.59 0.17
N GLY A 128 1.88 0.86 1.08
CA GLY A 128 1.65 2.19 1.63
C GLY A 128 1.05 3.15 0.59
N ASP A 129 0.72 4.36 1.04
CA ASP A 129 0.41 5.49 0.14
C ASP A 129 1.69 6.29 -0.08
N ALA A 130 2.00 6.67 -1.33
CA ALA A 130 3.23 7.40 -1.67
C ALA A 130 3.33 8.75 -0.94
N ALA A 131 2.20 9.33 -0.54
CA ALA A 131 2.12 10.57 0.24
C ALA A 131 2.33 10.36 1.76
N SER A 132 2.28 9.12 2.23
CA SER A 132 2.39 8.78 3.64
C SER A 132 3.72 8.07 3.85
N TYR A 133 4.67 8.70 4.55
CA TYR A 133 5.85 8.02 5.11
C TYR A 133 5.46 7.01 6.21
N SER A 134 4.47 6.17 5.92
CA SER A 134 3.96 5.12 6.76
C SER A 134 4.81 3.87 6.55
N PRO A 135 5.19 3.15 7.62
CA PRO A 135 5.93 1.90 7.47
C PRO A 135 5.21 0.93 6.54
N SER A 136 5.93 0.46 5.53
CA SER A 136 5.40 -0.43 4.50
C SER A 136 6.23 -1.71 4.49
N PRO A 137 5.65 -2.84 4.92
CA PRO A 137 6.34 -4.14 4.86
C PRO A 137 6.80 -4.53 3.44
N LEU A 138 6.10 -4.05 2.41
CA LEU A 138 6.49 -4.28 1.01
C LEU A 138 7.72 -3.43 0.65
N LEU A 139 7.70 -2.13 0.94
CA LEU A 139 8.80 -1.23 0.62
C LEU A 139 10.06 -1.60 1.39
N ASP A 140 9.95 -1.95 2.67
CA ASP A 140 11.08 -2.41 3.48
C ASP A 140 11.77 -3.60 2.79
N ARG A 141 11.01 -4.64 2.42
CA ARG A 141 11.54 -5.83 1.73
C ARG A 141 12.11 -5.53 0.35
N TYR A 142 11.45 -4.66 -0.42
CA TYR A 142 11.91 -4.30 -1.75
C TYR A 142 13.23 -3.53 -1.69
N ARG A 143 13.35 -2.61 -0.74
CA ARG A 143 14.58 -1.85 -0.50
C ARG A 143 15.71 -2.73 -0.01
N ASP A 144 15.44 -3.69 0.88
CA ASP A 144 16.42 -4.68 1.31
C ASP A 144 16.90 -5.56 0.13
N PHE A 145 15.99 -5.99 -0.75
CA PHE A 145 16.32 -6.72 -1.97
C PHE A 145 17.25 -5.91 -2.89
N LEU A 146 16.96 -4.62 -3.09
CA LEU A 146 17.77 -3.74 -3.90
C LEU A 146 19.13 -3.44 -3.25
N GLN A 147 19.17 -3.22 -1.93
CA GLN A 147 20.43 -3.03 -1.21
C GLN A 147 21.34 -4.25 -1.35
N ALA A 148 20.79 -5.46 -1.26
CA ALA A 148 21.56 -6.68 -1.46
C ALA A 148 22.06 -6.79 -2.91
N LYS A 149 21.20 -6.52 -3.89
CA LYS A 149 21.52 -6.62 -5.33
C LYS A 149 22.58 -5.61 -5.78
N PHE A 150 22.53 -4.39 -5.25
CA PHE A 150 23.45 -3.30 -5.59
C PHE A 150 24.56 -3.11 -4.54
N HIS A 151 24.75 -4.07 -3.62
CA HIS A 151 25.79 -4.03 -2.58
C HIS A 151 25.79 -2.75 -1.73
N GLY A 152 24.61 -2.15 -1.52
CA GLY A 152 24.47 -0.87 -0.82
C GLY A 152 24.93 0.37 -1.61
N ASP A 153 25.29 0.25 -2.89
CA ASP A 153 25.63 1.38 -3.75
C ASP A 153 24.38 1.97 -4.42
N ILE A 154 23.81 3.02 -3.81
CA ILE A 154 22.67 3.74 -4.38
C ILE A 154 23.00 4.37 -5.74
N ARG A 155 24.26 4.76 -5.99
CA ARG A 155 24.66 5.37 -7.27
C ARG A 155 24.70 4.34 -8.38
N ALA A 156 25.00 3.08 -8.08
CA ALA A 156 24.87 1.99 -9.04
C ALA A 156 23.41 1.75 -9.43
N LEU A 157 22.49 1.80 -8.45
CA LEU A 157 21.05 1.71 -8.70
C LEU A 157 20.54 2.88 -9.53
N ASP A 158 20.88 4.12 -9.17
CA ASP A 158 20.53 5.35 -9.89
C ASP A 158 20.92 5.28 -11.37
N ARG A 159 22.16 4.83 -11.65
CA ARG A 159 22.65 4.63 -13.03
C ARG A 159 21.88 3.54 -13.77
N ALA A 160 21.47 2.47 -13.09
CA ALA A 160 20.73 1.38 -13.71
C ALA A 160 19.27 1.74 -13.99
N TYR A 161 18.64 2.54 -13.13
CA TYR A 161 17.24 2.91 -13.24
C TYR A 161 17.03 4.28 -13.91
N THR A 162 18.10 5.02 -14.17
CA THR A 162 18.05 6.42 -14.62
C THR A 162 17.24 7.28 -13.63
N GLN A 163 17.61 7.19 -12.35
CA GLN A 163 17.00 7.93 -11.24
C GLN A 163 18.07 8.69 -10.45
N GLU A 164 17.64 9.56 -9.54
CA GLU A 164 18.51 10.36 -8.66
C GLU A 164 18.02 10.25 -7.21
N ASP A 165 17.94 9.02 -6.71
CA ASP A 165 17.53 8.75 -5.34
C ASP A 165 18.66 9.11 -4.35
N GLU A 166 18.33 9.85 -3.28
CA GLU A 166 19.32 10.20 -2.26
C GLU A 166 19.74 8.99 -1.42
N SER A 167 18.83 8.03 -1.27
CA SER A 167 19.03 6.80 -0.50
C SER A 167 18.08 5.70 -0.97
N PHE A 168 18.34 4.45 -0.57
CA PHE A 168 17.38 3.37 -0.80
C PHE A 168 16.02 3.64 -0.14
N GLY A 169 15.96 4.49 0.88
CA GLY A 169 14.71 4.89 1.55
C GLY A 169 13.75 5.71 0.68
N THR A 170 14.21 6.31 -0.42
CA THR A 170 13.38 7.06 -1.36
C THR A 170 12.97 6.24 -2.59
N VAL A 171 13.48 5.02 -2.73
CA VAL A 171 13.17 4.15 -3.87
C VAL A 171 11.77 3.56 -3.72
N PHE A 172 10.98 3.66 -4.78
CA PHE A 172 9.64 3.06 -4.91
C PHE A 172 9.57 2.05 -6.06
N PRO A 173 8.69 1.03 -5.97
CA PRO A 173 8.36 0.12 -7.06
C PRO A 173 7.92 0.85 -8.34
N PRO A 174 8.02 0.22 -9.52
CA PRO A 174 7.40 0.74 -10.72
C PRO A 174 5.88 0.84 -10.56
N PHE A 175 5.27 1.77 -11.29
CA PHE A 175 3.82 1.97 -11.25
C PHE A 175 3.12 0.92 -12.11
N GLU A 176 2.21 0.15 -11.49
CA GLU A 176 1.47 -0.92 -12.16
C GLU A 176 -0.03 -0.60 -12.28
N GLN A 177 -0.62 -0.94 -13.43
CA GLN A 177 -2.08 -0.86 -13.67
C GLN A 177 -2.62 -2.16 -14.29
N PRO A 178 -2.49 -3.32 -13.62
CA PRO A 178 -2.82 -4.63 -14.21
C PRO A 178 -4.29 -4.78 -14.62
N THR A 179 -5.20 -3.98 -14.07
CA THR A 179 -6.63 -3.96 -14.39
C THR A 179 -6.99 -3.05 -15.57
N ARG A 180 -6.06 -2.27 -16.10
CA ARG A 180 -6.31 -1.40 -17.26
C ARG A 180 -6.24 -2.20 -18.56
N HIS A 181 -7.22 -1.97 -19.45
CA HIS A 181 -7.36 -2.71 -20.72
C HIS A 181 -6.03 -2.86 -21.49
N THR A 182 -5.25 -1.79 -21.62
CA THR A 182 -4.06 -1.70 -22.47
C THR A 182 -2.72 -1.77 -21.72
N TRP A 183 -2.73 -1.99 -20.40
CA TRP A 183 -1.49 -1.92 -19.63
C TRP A 183 -0.68 -3.21 -19.71
N THR A 184 0.63 -3.05 -19.83
CA THR A 184 1.64 -4.10 -19.73
C THR A 184 2.84 -3.54 -18.96
N PRO A 185 3.62 -4.39 -18.28
CA PRO A 185 4.88 -3.97 -17.70
C PRO A 185 5.83 -3.54 -18.82
N ASP A 186 6.58 -2.46 -18.58
CA ASP A 186 7.70 -2.11 -19.45
C ASP A 186 8.87 -3.11 -19.26
N ASN A 187 9.87 -3.03 -20.14
CA ASN A 187 11.08 -3.84 -20.06
C ASN A 187 12.28 -3.02 -19.53
N SER A 188 12.04 -2.06 -18.65
CA SER A 188 13.14 -1.36 -17.96
C SER A 188 13.85 -2.30 -16.97
N PRO A 189 15.11 -2.03 -16.60
CA PRO A 189 15.79 -2.74 -15.51
C PRO A 189 14.96 -2.77 -14.23
N LYS A 190 14.31 -1.64 -13.88
CA LYS A 190 13.43 -1.52 -12.73
C LYS A 190 12.25 -2.49 -12.75
N SER A 191 11.57 -2.62 -13.89
CA SER A 191 10.44 -3.55 -14.02
C SER A 191 10.87 -5.02 -13.97
N ARG A 192 12.06 -5.35 -14.49
CA ARG A 192 12.62 -6.71 -14.38
C ARG A 192 12.97 -7.06 -12.93
N ASP A 193 13.62 -6.14 -12.24
CA ASP A 193 14.01 -6.31 -10.83
C ASP A 193 12.77 -6.38 -9.93
N TRP A 194 11.73 -5.61 -10.25
CA TRP A 194 10.42 -5.71 -9.60
C TRP A 194 9.76 -7.08 -9.81
N ALA A 195 9.73 -7.58 -11.05
CA ALA A 195 9.18 -8.91 -11.34
C ALA A 195 9.98 -10.03 -10.67
N GLU A 196 11.31 -9.90 -10.56
CA GLU A 196 12.16 -10.80 -9.78
C GLU A 196 11.81 -10.76 -8.29
N PHE A 197 11.72 -9.57 -7.70
CA PHE A 197 11.35 -9.37 -6.31
C PHE A 197 9.97 -9.94 -5.98
N GLN A 198 8.97 -9.72 -6.83
CA GLN A 198 7.61 -10.25 -6.63
C GLN A 198 7.61 -11.79 -6.49
N ARG A 199 8.51 -12.52 -7.17
CA ARG A 199 8.61 -13.99 -7.03
C ARG A 199 9.10 -14.44 -5.66
N THR A 200 9.72 -13.56 -4.88
CA THR A 200 10.18 -13.84 -3.51
C THR A 200 9.08 -13.64 -2.46
N LEU A 201 7.97 -12.98 -2.83
CA LEU A 201 6.90 -12.64 -1.90
C LEU A 201 5.99 -13.83 -1.60
N PRO A 202 5.58 -14.03 -0.33
CA PRO A 202 4.61 -15.05 0.02
C PRO A 202 3.19 -14.67 -0.42
N PRO A 203 2.26 -15.65 -0.58
CA PRO A 203 0.93 -15.41 -1.14
C PRO A 203 0.10 -14.31 -0.46
N HIS A 204 0.22 -14.14 0.87
CA HIS A 204 -0.54 -13.13 1.62
C HIS A 204 -0.16 -11.68 1.27
N PHE A 205 1.00 -11.45 0.63
CA PHE A 205 1.36 -10.14 0.10
C PHE A 205 0.56 -9.77 -1.13
N PHE A 206 -0.10 -10.70 -1.79
CA PHE A 206 -0.80 -10.42 -3.05
C PHE A 206 -2.30 -10.19 -2.82
N SER A 207 -2.82 -9.22 -3.59
CA SER A 207 -4.22 -9.14 -3.94
C SER A 207 -4.40 -9.68 -5.36
N VAL A 208 -5.50 -10.41 -5.59
CA VAL A 208 -5.86 -10.92 -6.91
C VAL A 208 -6.75 -9.91 -7.64
N ASN A 209 -6.36 -9.55 -8.85
CA ASN A 209 -7.09 -8.61 -9.70
C ASN A 209 -8.15 -9.37 -10.52
N GLY A 210 -9.37 -9.45 -9.98
CA GLY A 210 -10.51 -10.06 -10.66
C GLY A 210 -11.07 -9.22 -11.80
N ALA A 211 -11.72 -9.86 -12.77
CA ALA A 211 -12.47 -9.18 -13.81
C ALA A 211 -13.89 -8.78 -13.37
N ALA A 212 -14.43 -9.43 -12.34
CA ALA A 212 -15.81 -9.20 -11.89
C ALA A 212 -16.09 -7.75 -11.48
N PRO A 213 -15.24 -7.06 -10.67
CA PRO A 213 -15.49 -5.67 -10.30
C PRO A 213 -15.53 -4.74 -11.51
N ILE A 214 -14.63 -4.95 -12.49
CA ILE A 214 -14.55 -4.15 -13.72
C ILE A 214 -15.79 -4.38 -14.59
N TYR A 215 -16.23 -5.63 -14.71
CA TYR A 215 -17.41 -5.98 -15.50
C TYR A 215 -18.70 -5.41 -14.89
N GLN A 216 -18.87 -5.57 -13.59
CA GLN A 216 -20.02 -5.07 -12.86
C GLN A 216 -20.09 -3.54 -12.88
N GLN A 217 -18.95 -2.86 -12.75
CA GLN A 217 -18.87 -1.41 -12.88
C GLN A 217 -19.25 -0.96 -14.29
N TRP A 218 -18.69 -1.58 -15.33
CA TRP A 218 -19.02 -1.26 -16.72
C TRP A 218 -20.53 -1.45 -17.01
N LEU A 219 -21.12 -2.55 -16.54
CA LEU A 219 -22.55 -2.79 -16.69
C LEU A 219 -23.41 -1.69 -16.04
N LYS A 220 -23.00 -1.24 -14.86
CA LYS A 220 -23.70 -0.24 -14.06
C LYS A 220 -23.54 1.19 -14.58
N GLU A 221 -22.35 1.54 -15.07
CA GLU A 221 -21.98 2.93 -15.37
C GLU A 221 -22.03 3.25 -16.87
N GLU A 222 -21.84 2.25 -17.73
CA GLU A 222 -21.71 2.47 -19.17
C GLU A 222 -22.74 1.70 -20.01
N ALA A 223 -23.02 0.43 -19.68
CA ALA A 223 -23.87 -0.42 -20.54
C ALA A 223 -25.37 -0.21 -20.31
N TYR A 224 -25.79 -0.06 -19.04
CA TYR A 224 -27.19 0.07 -18.67
C TYR A 224 -27.40 1.18 -17.63
N PRO A 225 -28.52 1.92 -17.70
CA PRO A 225 -28.84 2.95 -16.71
C PRO A 225 -29.27 2.36 -15.36
N THR A 226 -29.87 1.17 -15.35
CA THR A 226 -30.37 0.50 -14.14
C THR A 226 -30.26 -1.01 -14.25
N LEU A 227 -30.26 -1.70 -13.09
CA LEU A 227 -30.29 -3.15 -13.03
C LEU A 227 -31.57 -3.75 -13.65
N ALA A 228 -32.69 -3.02 -13.55
CA ALA A 228 -33.96 -3.43 -14.16
C ALA A 228 -33.88 -3.48 -15.69
N ALA A 229 -33.28 -2.46 -16.31
CA ALA A 229 -33.06 -2.42 -17.75
C ALA A 229 -32.13 -3.55 -18.23
N LEU A 230 -31.09 -3.86 -17.45
CA LEU A 230 -30.21 -5.01 -17.72
C LEU A 230 -31.00 -6.32 -17.64
N ASN A 231 -31.77 -6.53 -16.57
CA ASN A 231 -32.58 -7.72 -16.38
C ASN A 231 -33.61 -7.92 -17.49
N GLU A 232 -34.25 -6.84 -17.95
CA GLU A 232 -35.14 -6.87 -19.11
C GLU A 232 -34.40 -7.28 -20.39
N ALA A 233 -33.28 -6.64 -20.68
CA ALA A 233 -32.49 -6.93 -21.88
C ALA A 233 -31.93 -8.37 -21.89
N TRP A 234 -31.51 -8.88 -20.73
CA TRP A 234 -30.92 -10.21 -20.60
C TRP A 234 -31.95 -11.31 -20.32
N GLY A 235 -33.18 -10.97 -19.98
CA GLY A 235 -34.20 -11.91 -19.52
C GLY A 235 -33.83 -12.57 -18.19
N THR A 236 -33.21 -11.80 -17.28
CA THR A 236 -32.70 -12.28 -15.97
C THR A 236 -33.45 -11.60 -14.81
N ASN A 237 -33.17 -12.04 -13.59
CA ASN A 237 -33.75 -11.46 -12.36
C ASN A 237 -32.69 -11.30 -11.26
N PHE A 238 -31.53 -10.73 -11.61
CA PHE A 238 -30.47 -10.45 -10.65
C PHE A 238 -30.93 -9.42 -9.62
N GLN A 239 -30.54 -9.62 -8.36
CA GLN A 239 -30.90 -8.72 -7.26
C GLN A 239 -29.85 -7.62 -7.04
N GLY A 240 -28.62 -7.88 -7.48
CA GLY A 240 -27.56 -6.90 -7.54
C GLY A 240 -26.54 -7.21 -8.62
N TYR A 241 -25.71 -6.21 -8.95
CA TYR A 241 -24.59 -6.41 -9.87
C TYR A 241 -23.58 -7.46 -9.37
N GLY A 242 -23.46 -7.65 -8.05
CA GLY A 242 -22.60 -8.68 -7.45
C GLY A 242 -22.98 -10.12 -7.83
N ASP A 243 -24.23 -10.36 -8.23
CA ASP A 243 -24.69 -11.68 -8.70
C ASP A 243 -24.19 -12.00 -10.11
N ILE A 244 -23.78 -10.97 -10.86
CA ILE A 244 -23.40 -11.08 -12.27
C ILE A 244 -21.94 -11.51 -12.37
N ARG A 245 -21.72 -12.59 -13.12
CA ARG A 245 -20.40 -13.14 -13.40
C ARG A 245 -20.06 -13.00 -14.87
N LEU A 246 -18.79 -12.68 -15.14
CA LEU A 246 -18.22 -12.77 -16.48
C LEU A 246 -17.93 -14.24 -16.79
N ALA A 247 -18.70 -14.82 -17.71
CA ALA A 247 -18.45 -16.17 -18.19
C ALA A 247 -17.17 -16.23 -19.04
N ALA A 248 -16.53 -17.41 -19.09
CA ALA A 248 -15.33 -17.61 -19.91
C ALA A 248 -15.62 -17.46 -21.42
N ARG A 249 -16.84 -17.72 -21.87
CA ARG A 249 -17.30 -17.52 -23.26
C ARG A 249 -18.66 -16.86 -23.27
N ALA A 250 -19.00 -16.23 -24.39
CA ALA A 250 -20.30 -15.60 -24.59
C ALA A 250 -21.44 -16.63 -24.42
N GLU A 251 -22.39 -16.33 -23.54
CA GLU A 251 -23.52 -17.21 -23.20
C GLU A 251 -24.84 -16.42 -23.11
N GLY A 252 -25.96 -17.14 -23.08
CA GLY A 252 -27.28 -16.55 -22.93
C GLY A 252 -27.84 -15.97 -24.24
N ASN A 253 -28.72 -14.97 -24.10
CA ASN A 253 -29.44 -14.38 -25.22
C ASN A 253 -28.53 -13.48 -26.08
N ALA A 254 -29.07 -12.91 -27.17
CA ALA A 254 -28.30 -12.07 -28.09
C ALA A 254 -27.73 -10.80 -27.42
N ALA A 255 -28.48 -10.16 -26.53
CA ALA A 255 -28.04 -8.96 -25.81
C ALA A 255 -26.84 -9.29 -24.90
N ARG A 256 -26.96 -10.33 -24.07
CA ARG A 256 -25.89 -10.75 -23.16
C ARG A 256 -24.61 -11.16 -23.89
N ARG A 257 -24.73 -11.86 -25.03
CA ARG A 257 -23.57 -12.19 -25.87
C ARG A 257 -22.92 -10.95 -26.48
N LYS A 258 -23.70 -9.99 -26.95
CA LYS A 258 -23.19 -8.71 -27.48
C LYS A 258 -22.46 -7.89 -26.41
N ASP A 259 -23.01 -7.84 -25.20
CA ASP A 259 -22.39 -7.13 -24.08
C ASP A 259 -21.09 -7.81 -23.64
N TRP A 260 -21.08 -9.15 -23.59
CA TRP A 260 -19.87 -9.92 -23.35
C TRP A 260 -18.79 -9.61 -24.37
N GLU A 261 -19.12 -9.62 -25.67
CA GLU A 261 -18.16 -9.32 -26.73
C GLU A 261 -17.63 -7.89 -26.64
N THR A 262 -18.51 -6.92 -26.36
CA THR A 262 -18.14 -5.51 -26.20
C THR A 262 -17.16 -5.34 -25.04
N PHE A 263 -17.47 -5.95 -23.89
CA PHE A 263 -16.63 -5.86 -22.70
C PHE A 263 -15.27 -6.55 -22.89
N VAL A 264 -15.26 -7.79 -23.39
CA VAL A 264 -14.03 -8.57 -23.59
C VAL A 264 -13.08 -7.89 -24.56
N ARG A 265 -13.61 -7.25 -25.60
CA ARG A 265 -12.78 -6.56 -26.61
C ARG A 265 -12.29 -5.19 -26.17
N ALA A 266 -13.07 -4.43 -25.40
CA ALA A 266 -12.80 -3.01 -25.16
C ALA A 266 -12.44 -2.63 -23.72
N LYS A 267 -12.73 -3.51 -22.74
CA LYS A 267 -12.66 -3.17 -21.31
C LYS A 267 -11.84 -4.15 -20.49
N LEU A 268 -12.02 -5.46 -20.70
CA LEU A 268 -11.25 -6.49 -20.01
C LEU A 268 -9.75 -6.32 -20.32
N PRO A 269 -8.82 -6.33 -19.34
CA PRO A 269 -7.38 -6.35 -19.62
C PRO A 269 -7.06 -7.30 -20.76
N PHE A 270 -6.42 -6.82 -21.84
CA PHE A 270 -6.22 -7.66 -23.02
C PHE A 270 -5.41 -8.92 -22.68
N ARG A 271 -4.59 -8.85 -21.63
CA ARG A 271 -3.81 -9.96 -21.08
C ARG A 271 -4.66 -11.06 -20.43
N TYR A 272 -5.96 -10.80 -20.21
CA TYR A 272 -6.95 -11.75 -19.72
C TYR A 272 -7.82 -12.30 -20.86
N VAL A 273 -7.58 -11.85 -22.10
CA VAL A 273 -8.26 -12.38 -23.29
C VAL A 273 -7.42 -13.52 -23.85
N HIS A 274 -7.97 -14.73 -23.81
CA HIS A 274 -7.37 -15.87 -24.49
C HIS A 274 -7.95 -15.99 -25.90
N VAL A 275 -7.05 -16.07 -26.88
CA VAL A 275 -7.37 -16.32 -28.29
C VAL A 275 -7.00 -17.76 -28.61
N ASP A 276 -7.98 -18.52 -29.10
CA ASP A 276 -7.79 -19.91 -29.51
C ASP A 276 -6.75 -20.00 -30.64
N PRO A 277 -5.78 -20.94 -30.59
CA PRO A 277 -4.85 -21.19 -31.68
C PRO A 277 -5.50 -21.36 -33.07
N ALA A 278 -6.75 -21.81 -33.15
CA ALA A 278 -7.53 -21.89 -34.38
C ALA A 278 -7.73 -20.53 -35.08
N ALA A 279 -7.56 -19.41 -34.38
CA ALA A 279 -7.61 -18.06 -34.94
C ALA A 279 -6.32 -17.61 -35.63
N LEU A 280 -5.24 -18.40 -35.56
CA LEU A 280 -3.95 -18.06 -36.17
C LEU A 280 -4.06 -17.67 -37.66
N PRO A 281 -4.81 -18.41 -38.53
CA PRO A 281 -4.97 -18.01 -39.92
C PRO A 281 -5.69 -16.66 -40.08
N ALA A 282 -6.65 -16.34 -39.20
CA ALA A 282 -7.34 -15.06 -39.20
C ALA A 282 -6.41 -13.92 -38.78
N TYR A 283 -5.54 -14.15 -37.79
CA TYR A 283 -4.52 -13.19 -37.38
C TYR A 283 -3.51 -12.92 -38.50
N GLN A 284 -3.02 -13.95 -39.16
CA GLN A 284 -2.12 -13.80 -40.31
C GLN A 284 -2.79 -13.07 -41.49
N ALA A 285 -4.07 -13.33 -41.74
CA ALA A 285 -4.84 -12.57 -42.74
C ALA A 285 -5.01 -11.09 -42.36
N PHE A 286 -5.24 -10.81 -41.08
CA PHE A 286 -5.28 -9.46 -40.53
C PHE A 286 -3.95 -8.72 -40.75
N LEU A 287 -2.81 -9.35 -40.41
CA LEU A 287 -1.49 -8.77 -40.64
C LEU A 287 -1.21 -8.53 -42.13
N ARG A 288 -1.54 -9.49 -43.01
CA ARG A 288 -1.39 -9.30 -44.47
C ARG A 288 -2.19 -8.11 -44.98
N LYS A 289 -3.41 -7.90 -44.49
CA LYS A 289 -4.22 -6.74 -44.84
C LYS A 289 -3.62 -5.44 -44.29
N ARG A 290 -3.19 -5.44 -43.02
CA ARG A 290 -2.63 -4.28 -42.31
C ARG A 290 -1.35 -3.76 -42.97
N TYR A 291 -0.46 -4.69 -43.34
CA TYR A 291 0.85 -4.43 -43.92
C TYR A 291 0.87 -4.52 -45.45
N LYS A 292 -0.30 -4.68 -46.11
CA LYS A 292 -0.40 -4.85 -47.57
C LYS A 292 0.51 -5.98 -48.12
N ASN A 293 0.69 -7.03 -47.31
CA ASN A 293 1.59 -8.16 -47.55
C ASN A 293 3.09 -7.78 -47.70
N ASP A 294 3.49 -6.59 -47.26
CA ASP A 294 4.88 -6.15 -47.19
C ASP A 294 5.57 -6.70 -45.94
N ILE A 295 6.40 -7.72 -46.16
CA ILE A 295 7.16 -8.37 -45.08
C ILE A 295 8.29 -7.48 -44.55
N ALA A 296 8.84 -6.57 -45.37
CA ALA A 296 9.90 -5.68 -44.95
C ALA A 296 9.37 -4.61 -43.99
N ASP A 297 8.18 -4.04 -44.25
CA ASP A 297 7.51 -3.12 -43.32
C ASP A 297 7.19 -3.81 -41.98
N TYR A 298 6.66 -5.03 -42.02
CA TYR A 298 6.40 -5.81 -40.81
C TYR A 298 7.68 -6.09 -40.01
N ASN A 299 8.71 -6.64 -40.65
CA ASN A 299 9.98 -6.98 -40.01
C ASN A 299 10.66 -5.73 -39.43
N GLY A 300 10.61 -4.60 -40.12
CA GLY A 300 11.14 -3.32 -39.63
C GLY A 300 10.43 -2.81 -38.37
N LYS A 301 9.09 -2.96 -38.29
CA LYS A 301 8.28 -2.51 -37.14
C LYS A 301 8.30 -3.47 -35.95
N TYR A 302 8.44 -4.77 -36.21
CA TYR A 302 8.45 -5.81 -35.18
C TYR A 302 9.87 -6.17 -34.71
N GLY A 303 10.91 -5.70 -35.41
CA GLY A 303 12.27 -6.21 -35.21
C GLY A 303 12.38 -7.71 -35.49
N ALA A 304 11.56 -8.21 -36.42
CA ALA A 304 11.47 -9.62 -36.76
C ALA A 304 12.27 -9.93 -38.04
N HIS A 305 12.56 -11.22 -38.25
CA HIS A 305 13.27 -11.71 -39.44
C HIS A 305 12.48 -12.85 -40.09
N LEU A 306 11.20 -12.62 -40.33
CA LEU A 306 10.34 -13.61 -40.98
C LEU A 306 10.49 -13.57 -42.50
N ALA A 307 10.42 -14.74 -43.15
CA ALA A 307 10.42 -14.84 -44.61
C ALA A 307 9.03 -14.53 -45.20
N SER A 308 7.96 -14.71 -44.41
CA SER A 308 6.59 -14.44 -44.80
C SER A 308 5.68 -14.21 -43.59
N LEU A 309 4.57 -13.48 -43.79
CA LEU A 309 3.56 -13.26 -42.73
C LEU A 309 2.81 -14.54 -42.32
N SER A 310 2.90 -15.62 -43.09
CA SER A 310 2.41 -16.95 -42.71
C SER A 310 3.24 -17.62 -41.60
N GLN A 311 4.45 -17.12 -41.31
CA GLN A 311 5.27 -17.58 -40.20
C GLN A 311 4.99 -16.84 -38.89
N ALA A 312 4.18 -15.77 -38.93
CA ALA A 312 3.81 -15.04 -37.72
C ALA A 312 2.97 -15.95 -36.80
N ALA A 313 3.32 -15.98 -35.52
CA ALA A 313 2.59 -16.71 -34.48
C ALA A 313 1.61 -15.77 -33.75
N LEU A 314 0.62 -16.34 -33.05
CA LEU A 314 -0.16 -15.56 -32.10
C LEU A 314 0.77 -15.06 -30.97
N PRO A 315 0.70 -13.78 -30.58
CA PRO A 315 1.54 -13.26 -29.52
C PRO A 315 1.16 -13.87 -28.16
N ASP A 316 2.17 -14.14 -27.34
CA ASP A 316 1.97 -14.37 -25.91
C ASP A 316 1.56 -13.05 -25.27
N PRO A 317 0.39 -12.97 -24.60
CA PRO A 317 -0.07 -11.74 -23.95
C PRO A 317 0.91 -11.16 -22.92
N ASP A 318 1.79 -11.98 -22.36
CA ASP A 318 2.82 -11.52 -21.41
C ASP A 318 4.11 -11.04 -22.08
N ALA A 319 4.28 -11.30 -23.37
CA ALA A 319 5.43 -10.87 -24.17
C ALA A 319 5.11 -9.70 -25.12
N VAL A 320 3.86 -9.24 -25.18
CA VAL A 320 3.49 -8.07 -25.98
C VAL A 320 4.18 -6.81 -25.42
N PRO A 321 4.97 -6.07 -26.21
CA PRO A 321 5.61 -4.83 -25.77
C PRO A 321 4.61 -3.77 -25.29
N ALA A 322 5.05 -2.90 -24.38
CA ALA A 322 4.20 -1.85 -23.81
C ALA A 322 3.82 -0.71 -24.75
N ALA A 323 4.46 -0.63 -25.92
CA ALA A 323 4.16 0.37 -26.93
C ALA A 323 4.51 -0.13 -28.33
N GLY A 324 4.09 0.64 -29.32
CA GLY A 324 4.46 0.43 -30.72
C GLY A 324 3.53 -0.50 -31.50
N PRO A 325 3.89 -0.81 -32.75
CA PRO A 325 3.06 -1.58 -33.67
C PRO A 325 2.59 -2.96 -33.14
N PRO A 326 3.41 -3.75 -32.44
CA PRO A 326 2.97 -5.06 -31.91
C PRO A 326 1.74 -4.98 -31.00
N LEU A 327 1.71 -3.99 -30.09
CA LEU A 327 0.57 -3.78 -29.20
C LEU A 327 -0.67 -3.31 -29.98
N LEU A 328 -0.50 -2.33 -30.86
CA LEU A 328 -1.61 -1.76 -31.63
C LEU A 328 -2.25 -2.78 -32.58
N ASP A 329 -1.43 -3.60 -33.23
CA ASP A 329 -1.92 -4.66 -34.11
C ASP A 329 -2.61 -5.76 -33.33
N TRP A 330 -2.11 -6.12 -32.14
CA TRP A 330 -2.77 -7.10 -31.29
C TRP A 330 -4.13 -6.61 -30.81
N LEU A 331 -4.20 -5.38 -30.26
CA LEU A 331 -5.47 -4.77 -29.86
C LEU A 331 -6.42 -4.62 -31.05
N GLY A 332 -5.90 -4.24 -32.21
CA GLY A 332 -6.68 -4.15 -33.45
C GLY A 332 -7.24 -5.50 -33.90
N PHE A 333 -6.46 -6.57 -33.78
CA PHE A 333 -6.92 -7.93 -34.06
C PHE A 333 -8.00 -8.38 -33.08
N LEU A 334 -7.85 -8.09 -31.78
CA LEU A 334 -8.87 -8.40 -30.78
C LEU A 334 -10.22 -7.75 -31.08
N GLN A 335 -10.30 -6.65 -31.83
CA GLN A 335 -11.57 -6.06 -32.26
C GLN A 335 -12.26 -6.85 -33.38
N VAL A 336 -11.51 -7.55 -34.23
CA VAL A 336 -12.03 -8.25 -35.42
C VAL A 336 -11.95 -9.77 -35.33
N ALA A 337 -11.31 -10.31 -34.29
CA ALA A 337 -11.18 -11.74 -34.06
C ALA A 337 -12.57 -12.40 -33.98
N PRO A 338 -12.76 -13.61 -34.55
CA PRO A 338 -14.03 -14.33 -34.44
C PRO A 338 -14.45 -14.50 -32.98
N PRO A 339 -15.70 -14.18 -32.59
CA PRO A 339 -16.14 -14.29 -31.19
C PRO A 339 -15.97 -15.71 -30.61
N THR A 340 -16.14 -16.73 -31.45
CA THR A 340 -15.97 -18.14 -31.09
C THR A 340 -14.54 -18.51 -30.72
N ALA A 341 -13.56 -17.72 -31.16
CA ALA A 341 -12.15 -17.91 -30.85
C ALA A 341 -11.70 -17.10 -29.63
N LEU A 342 -12.57 -16.27 -29.04
CA LEU A 342 -12.26 -15.49 -27.85
C LEU A 342 -12.80 -16.15 -26.59
N SER A 343 -12.02 -16.07 -25.51
CA SER A 343 -12.47 -16.43 -24.18
C SER A 343 -11.85 -15.53 -23.12
N ALA A 344 -12.58 -15.30 -22.03
CA ALA A 344 -12.12 -14.57 -20.86
C ALA A 344 -11.39 -15.53 -19.91
N ASP A 345 -10.07 -15.40 -19.84
CA ASP A 345 -9.17 -16.11 -18.94
C ASP A 345 -8.88 -15.25 -17.71
N THR A 346 -9.76 -15.31 -16.72
CA THR A 346 -9.74 -14.45 -15.52
C THR A 346 -9.50 -15.28 -14.26
N PRO A 347 -9.12 -14.65 -13.14
CA PRO A 347 -8.95 -15.41 -11.89
C PRO A 347 -10.24 -16.08 -11.43
N GLU A 348 -11.41 -15.47 -11.67
CA GLU A 348 -12.72 -16.07 -11.35
C GLU A 348 -12.96 -17.37 -12.12
N THR A 349 -12.65 -17.40 -13.43
CA THR A 349 -12.85 -18.60 -14.25
C THR A 349 -11.85 -19.70 -13.88
N ARG A 350 -10.64 -19.35 -13.46
CA ARG A 350 -9.62 -20.30 -12.96
C ARG A 350 -9.94 -20.84 -11.57
N TRP A 351 -10.49 -20.00 -10.69
CA TRP A 351 -10.90 -20.38 -9.33
C TRP A 351 -12.21 -21.18 -9.33
N GLY A 352 -13.07 -20.96 -10.33
CA GLY A 352 -14.37 -21.62 -10.44
C GLY A 352 -15.48 -20.95 -9.62
N GLY A 353 -15.30 -19.69 -9.21
CA GLY A 353 -16.25 -19.01 -8.35
C GLY A 353 -15.84 -17.58 -7.94
N PRO A 354 -16.58 -16.95 -7.02
CA PRO A 354 -16.23 -15.63 -6.50
C PRO A 354 -14.95 -15.70 -5.68
N LEU A 355 -14.05 -14.75 -5.92
CA LEU A 355 -12.75 -14.65 -5.26
C LEU A 355 -12.86 -14.12 -3.83
N GLY A 356 -13.80 -13.19 -3.62
CA GLY A 356 -13.91 -12.38 -2.42
C GLY A 356 -13.93 -13.14 -1.10
N PRO A 357 -14.88 -14.08 -0.92
CA PRO A 357 -14.94 -14.87 0.30
C PRO A 357 -13.66 -15.67 0.58
N ALA A 358 -13.02 -16.23 -0.45
CA ALA A 358 -11.80 -17.01 -0.29
C ALA A 358 -10.59 -16.12 0.06
N ALA A 359 -10.47 -14.96 -0.57
CA ALA A 359 -9.45 -13.96 -0.26
C ALA A 359 -9.55 -13.47 1.19
N GLN A 360 -10.75 -13.06 1.61
CA GLN A 360 -11.02 -12.61 2.98
C GLN A 360 -10.74 -13.73 4.01
N GLN A 361 -11.07 -14.97 3.68
CA GLN A 361 -10.79 -16.15 4.50
C GLN A 361 -9.30 -16.39 4.71
N ALA A 362 -8.51 -16.28 3.65
CA ALA A 362 -7.07 -16.46 3.70
C ALA A 362 -6.40 -15.38 4.55
N ASP A 363 -6.80 -14.12 4.37
CA ASP A 363 -6.31 -12.99 5.16
C ASP A 363 -6.68 -13.14 6.64
N TRP A 364 -7.92 -13.56 6.96
CA TRP A 364 -8.31 -13.82 8.34
C TRP A 364 -7.52 -14.96 8.97
N SER A 365 -7.33 -16.06 8.23
CA SER A 365 -6.52 -17.19 8.69
C SER A 365 -5.07 -16.78 8.93
N TYR A 366 -4.50 -15.90 8.10
CA TYR A 366 -3.15 -15.36 8.29
C TYR A 366 -3.06 -14.51 9.56
N VAL A 367 -4.04 -13.62 9.78
CA VAL A 367 -4.10 -12.78 10.99
C VAL A 367 -4.20 -13.63 12.26
N GLN A 368 -5.05 -14.67 12.28
CA GLN A 368 -5.14 -15.55 13.43
C GLN A 368 -3.84 -16.30 13.70
N ALA A 369 -3.20 -16.84 12.66
CA ALA A 369 -1.95 -17.57 12.79
C ALA A 369 -0.75 -16.69 13.21
N ASN A 370 -0.79 -15.39 12.91
CA ASN A 370 0.32 -14.46 13.14
C ASN A 370 -0.01 -13.31 14.11
N SER A 371 -1.08 -13.44 14.90
CA SER A 371 -1.66 -12.32 15.67
C SER A 371 -0.65 -11.64 16.60
N GLY A 372 0.14 -12.42 17.34
CA GLY A 372 1.20 -11.91 18.22
C GLY A 372 2.27 -11.13 17.46
N ARG A 373 2.75 -11.68 16.33
CA ARG A 373 3.75 -11.01 15.48
C ARG A 373 3.21 -9.71 14.90
N LEU A 374 1.98 -9.72 14.39
CA LEU A 374 1.35 -8.54 13.80
C LEU A 374 1.16 -7.42 14.82
N ARG A 375 0.72 -7.75 16.05
CA ARG A 375 0.61 -6.76 17.14
C ARG A 375 1.93 -6.08 17.44
N TRP A 376 3.00 -6.86 17.60
CA TRP A 376 4.34 -6.32 17.87
C TRP A 376 4.91 -5.53 16.69
N ASP A 377 4.64 -5.97 15.46
CA ASP A 377 5.01 -5.22 14.26
C ASP A 377 4.32 -3.85 14.24
N PHE A 378 2.99 -3.79 14.42
CA PHE A 378 2.25 -2.52 14.46
C PHE A 378 2.71 -1.57 15.58
N VAL A 379 3.11 -2.10 16.75
CA VAL A 379 3.66 -1.29 17.84
C VAL A 379 5.05 -0.76 17.52
N GLY A 380 5.92 -1.59 16.94
CA GLY A 380 7.34 -1.26 16.77
C GLY A 380 7.70 -0.55 15.46
N ARG A 381 6.95 -0.79 14.38
CA ARG A 381 7.35 -0.40 13.01
C ARG A 381 7.50 1.11 12.82
N ASN A 382 6.64 1.91 13.43
CA ASN A 382 6.72 3.38 13.37
C ASN A 382 8.03 3.86 14.01
N TYR A 383 8.36 3.35 15.19
CA TYR A 383 9.61 3.71 15.87
C TYR A 383 10.85 3.22 15.15
N ARG A 384 10.81 2.02 14.55
CA ARG A 384 11.90 1.49 13.73
C ARG A 384 12.18 2.41 12.56
N LEU A 385 11.14 2.79 11.81
CA LEU A 385 11.26 3.70 10.66
C LEU A 385 11.84 5.05 11.08
N VAL A 386 11.28 5.69 12.12
CA VAL A 386 11.75 7.00 12.60
C VAL A 386 13.19 6.93 13.09
N THR A 387 13.54 5.89 13.84
CA THR A 387 14.90 5.72 14.37
C THR A 387 15.91 5.48 13.26
N GLN A 388 15.57 4.63 12.27
CA GLN A 388 16.41 4.42 11.09
C GLN A 388 16.58 5.71 10.27
N TYR A 389 15.51 6.47 10.07
CA TYR A 389 15.57 7.74 9.37
C TYR A 389 16.45 8.76 10.11
N MET A 390 16.20 8.98 11.40
CA MET A 390 16.95 9.95 12.22
C MET A 390 18.44 9.61 12.38
N LEU A 391 18.78 8.33 12.54
CA LEU A 391 20.17 7.90 12.77
C LEU A 391 20.97 7.72 11.47
N LEU A 392 20.34 7.24 10.40
CA LEU A 392 21.06 6.81 9.19
C LEU A 392 20.96 7.83 8.04
N HIS A 393 19.89 8.62 7.96
CA HIS A 393 19.59 9.47 6.80
C HIS A 393 19.82 10.96 7.05
N GLY A 394 20.42 11.34 8.18
CA GLY A 394 20.70 12.75 8.47
C GLY A 394 21.90 13.00 9.36
N ARG A 395 22.57 14.14 9.11
CA ARG A 395 23.47 14.74 10.11
C ARG A 395 22.69 15.37 11.28
N ALA A 396 21.36 15.22 11.34
CA ALA A 396 20.53 15.88 12.34
C ALA A 396 21.00 15.56 13.76
N VAL A 397 21.17 14.28 14.12
CA VAL A 397 21.65 13.89 15.46
C VAL A 397 23.05 14.43 15.74
N PHE A 398 23.96 14.34 14.77
CA PHE A 398 25.32 14.88 14.91
C PHE A 398 25.33 16.41 15.04
N ASN A 399 24.53 17.11 14.24
CA ASN A 399 24.39 18.56 14.26
C ASN A 399 23.76 19.02 15.58
N THR A 400 22.75 18.32 16.09
CA THR A 400 22.17 18.57 17.41
C THR A 400 23.21 18.33 18.50
N PHE A 401 23.98 17.26 18.42
CA PHE A 401 25.07 16.99 19.36
C PHE A 401 26.11 18.12 19.35
N VAL A 402 26.57 18.55 18.15
CA VAL A 402 27.50 19.67 17.99
C VAL A 402 26.90 20.95 18.55
N TYR A 403 25.65 21.27 18.20
CA TYR A 403 24.95 22.45 18.68
C TYR A 403 24.84 22.47 20.21
N CYS A 404 24.33 21.40 20.82
CA CYS A 404 24.20 21.28 22.27
C CYS A 404 25.57 21.35 22.97
N THR A 405 26.59 20.70 22.41
CA THR A 405 27.96 20.74 22.96
C THR A 405 28.53 22.15 22.91
N LEU A 406 28.42 22.84 21.77
CA LEU A 406 28.88 24.22 21.62
C LEU A 406 28.10 25.17 22.53
N ALA A 407 26.78 24.99 22.68
CA ALA A 407 25.97 25.79 23.58
C ALA A 407 26.42 25.61 25.05
N ILE A 408 26.55 24.36 25.51
CA ILE A 408 27.01 24.05 26.88
C ILE A 408 28.42 24.61 27.11
N LEU A 409 29.37 24.39 26.19
CA LEU A 409 30.73 24.91 26.30
C LEU A 409 30.73 26.44 26.34
N THR A 410 29.95 27.10 25.50
CA THR A 410 29.84 28.56 25.49
C THR A 410 29.30 29.05 26.84
N THR A 411 28.23 28.45 27.37
CA THR A 411 27.69 28.81 28.69
C THR A 411 28.69 28.58 29.81
N LEU A 412 29.41 27.46 29.80
CA LEU A 412 30.39 27.11 30.84
C LEU A 412 31.71 27.88 30.74
N ILE A 413 32.03 28.46 29.59
CA ILE A 413 33.24 29.27 29.39
C ILE A 413 32.90 30.76 29.59
N VAL A 414 31.90 31.27 28.88
CA VAL A 414 31.57 32.70 28.86
C VAL A 414 30.98 33.16 30.18
N ASN A 415 30.03 32.41 30.77
CA ASN A 415 29.39 32.87 32.01
C ASN A 415 30.39 32.99 33.17
N PRO A 416 31.27 32.01 33.45
CA PRO A 416 32.27 32.16 34.50
C PRO A 416 33.33 33.23 34.19
N LEU A 417 33.76 33.39 32.93
CA LEU A 417 34.69 34.45 32.54
C LEU A 417 34.09 35.84 32.76
N CYS A 418 32.84 36.06 32.34
CA CYS A 418 32.12 37.32 32.56
C CYS A 418 31.90 37.59 34.05
N ALA A 419 31.49 36.57 34.82
CA ALA A 419 31.33 36.68 36.26
C ALA A 419 32.64 37.02 36.97
N TYR A 420 33.75 36.37 36.59
CA TYR A 420 35.08 36.65 37.11
C TYR A 420 35.53 38.09 36.79
N ALA A 421 35.35 38.53 35.54
CA ALA A 421 35.72 39.87 35.11
C ALA A 421 34.95 40.96 35.90
N LEU A 422 33.63 40.79 36.06
CA LEU A 422 32.78 41.70 36.83
C LEU A 422 33.07 41.66 38.34
N SER A 423 33.49 40.51 38.88
CA SER A 423 33.83 40.37 40.29
C SER A 423 35.21 40.94 40.63
N ARG A 424 36.19 40.84 39.72
CA ARG A 424 37.59 41.15 40.02
C ARG A 424 38.02 42.54 39.58
N TYR A 425 37.46 43.07 38.49
CA TYR A 425 37.81 44.39 37.96
C TYR A 425 36.75 45.42 38.33
N SER A 426 37.17 46.54 38.92
CA SER A 426 36.29 47.65 39.28
C SER A 426 35.92 48.48 38.05
N LEU A 427 34.96 48.02 37.27
CA LEU A 427 34.43 48.72 36.09
C LEU A 427 33.41 49.77 36.51
N SER A 428 33.59 51.03 36.08
CA SER A 428 32.68 52.14 36.41
C SER A 428 31.25 51.95 35.88
N TYR A 429 31.06 51.08 34.89
CA TYR A 429 29.78 50.76 34.24
C TYR A 429 29.28 49.33 34.50
N GLY A 430 29.87 48.59 35.46
CA GLY A 430 29.53 47.18 35.71
C GLY A 430 28.05 46.92 36.03
N ASN A 431 27.41 47.80 36.78
CA ASN A 431 25.98 47.69 37.13
C ASN A 431 25.06 47.80 35.91
N SER A 432 25.37 48.68 34.96
CA SER A 432 24.57 48.85 33.74
C SER A 432 24.65 47.60 32.84
N VAL A 433 25.81 46.96 32.78
CA VAL A 433 26.02 45.72 32.02
C VAL A 433 25.23 44.54 32.62
N LEU A 434 25.25 44.39 33.95
CA LEU A 434 24.46 43.38 34.66
C LEU A 434 22.96 43.54 34.42
N LEU A 435 22.48 44.78 34.49
CA LEU A 435 21.07 45.10 34.31
C LEU A 435 20.62 44.84 32.88
N PHE A 436 21.47 45.14 31.88
CA PHE A 436 21.24 44.79 30.49
C PHE A 436 21.15 43.26 30.25
N LEU A 437 22.11 42.48 30.80
CA LEU A 437 22.11 41.02 30.65
C LEU A 437 20.88 40.36 31.33
N LEU A 438 20.50 40.82 32.52
CA LEU A 438 19.28 40.36 33.21
C LEU A 438 18.02 40.70 32.41
N ALA A 439 17.96 41.89 31.81
CA ALA A 439 16.83 42.28 30.97
C ALA A 439 16.66 41.33 29.78
N THR A 440 17.75 40.94 29.10
CA THR A 440 17.67 40.00 27.97
C THR A 440 17.19 38.59 28.32
N MET A 441 17.32 38.18 29.60
CA MET A 441 16.80 36.90 30.08
C MET A 441 15.37 37.01 30.63
N ALA A 442 14.94 38.22 31.03
CA ALA A 442 13.63 38.47 31.62
C ALA A 442 12.52 38.71 30.57
N PHE A 443 12.88 39.12 29.35
CA PHE A 443 11.94 39.21 28.25
C PHE A 443 11.66 37.82 27.66
N PRO A 444 10.38 37.39 27.55
CA PRO A 444 10.05 36.13 26.87
C PRO A 444 10.44 36.23 25.40
N GLY A 445 11.29 35.30 24.95
CA GLY A 445 11.74 35.16 23.57
C GLY A 445 10.77 34.44 22.66
#